data_AF-A0A938MHB0-F1
#
_entry.id   AF-A0A938MHB0-F1
#
_cell.length_a   1.000
_cell.length_b   1.000
_cell.length_c   1.000
_cell.angle_alpha   90.00
_cell.angle_beta   90.00
_cell.angle_gamma   90.00
#
_symmetry.space_group_name_H-M   'P 1'
#
loop_
_entity.id
_entity.type
_entity.pdbx_description
1 polymer ?
#
loop_
_entity_poly.entity_id
_entity_poly.type
_entity_poly.pdbx_seq_one_letter_code
_entity_poly.pdbx_strand_id
1 'polypeptide(L)' 'MTTESYRGIVRGSTVLLEKAPEVPDGTEVLVTPLETAQGSPKAVLAALKASPPVSHEDVMELLKLIEEGKR' A
#
# COMPACT_ATOMS: atom_id res chain seq x y z
N MET A 1 -13.47 -22.18 -17.47
CA MET A 1 -12.03 -21.97 -17.26
C MET A 1 -11.88 -20.98 -16.13
N THR A 2 -11.26 -21.39 -15.03
CA THR A 2 -11.03 -20.53 -13.86
C THR A 2 -9.88 -19.58 -14.18
N THR A 3 -10.19 -18.29 -14.28
CA THR A 3 -9.19 -17.25 -14.50
C THR A 3 -8.48 -16.98 -13.16
N GLU A 4 -7.30 -17.56 -12.97
CA GLU A 4 -6.47 -17.20 -11.83
C GLU A 4 -5.83 -15.83 -12.06
N SER A 5 -6.04 -14.90 -11.13
CA SER A 5 -5.47 -13.56 -11.17
C SER A 5 -4.31 -13.46 -10.18
N TYR A 6 -3.12 -13.13 -10.67
CA TYR A 6 -1.93 -12.92 -9.84
C TYR A 6 -1.71 -11.43 -9.56
N ARG A 7 -1.26 -11.12 -8.35
CA ARG A 7 -0.89 -9.76 -7.94
C ARG A 7 0.61 -9.55 -8.07
N GLY A 8 1.00 -8.40 -8.58
CA GLY A 8 2.39 -8.05 -8.76
C GLY A 8 2.58 -6.56 -9.01
N ILE A 9 3.85 -6.16 -9.19
CA ILE A 9 4.26 -4.81 -9.52
C ILE A 9 5.07 -4.80 -10.81
N VAL A 10 4.91 -3.75 -11.61
CA VAL A 10 5.76 -3.49 -12.77
C VAL A 10 6.96 -2.65 -12.32
N ARG A 11 8.17 -3.14 -12.54
CA ARG A 11 9.42 -2.39 -12.34
C ARG A 11 10.16 -2.29 -13.67
N GLY A 12 10.10 -1.11 -14.29
CA GLY A 12 10.63 -0.92 -15.64
C GLY A 12 9.88 -1.79 -16.65
N SER A 13 10.60 -2.71 -17.31
CA SER A 13 10.05 -3.68 -18.27
C SER A 13 9.77 -5.07 -17.67
N THR A 14 9.89 -5.23 -16.35
CA THR A 14 9.74 -6.53 -15.67
C THR A 14 8.50 -6.53 -14.77
N VAL A 15 7.70 -7.60 -14.86
CA VAL A 15 6.58 -7.86 -13.95
C VAL A 15 7.06 -8.77 -12.82
N LEU A 16 6.90 -8.32 -11.57
CA LEU A 16 7.26 -9.08 -10.37
C LEU A 16 5.98 -9.54 -9.66
N LEU A 17 5.77 -10.85 -9.58
CA LEU A 17 4.60 -11.44 -8.92
C LEU A 17 4.91 -11.75 -7.44
N GLU A 18 4.02 -11.38 -6.53
CA GLU A 18 4.29 -11.49 -5.07
C GLU A 18 4.16 -12.92 -4.54
N LYS A 19 3.23 -13.71 -5.09
CA LYS A 19 2.89 -15.07 -4.64
C LYS A 19 2.31 -15.91 -5.79
N ALA A 20 2.96 -15.90 -6.94
CA ALA A 20 2.58 -16.75 -8.06
C ALA A 20 3.38 -18.07 -8.02
N PRO A 21 2.80 -19.21 -8.45
CA PRO A 21 3.58 -20.39 -8.80
C PRO A 21 4.62 -20.04 -9.88
N GLU A 22 5.66 -20.86 -10.02
CA GLU A 22 6.66 -20.68 -11.08
C GLU A 22 5.95 -20.65 -12.45
N VAL A 23 6.03 -19.50 -13.10
CA VAL A 23 5.48 -19.28 -14.44
C VAL A 23 6.59 -19.61 -15.45
N PRO A 24 6.36 -20.50 -16.43
CA PRO A 24 7.37 -20.83 -17.43
C PRO A 24 7.83 -19.62 -18.24
N ASP A 25 9.10 -19.62 -18.63
CA ASP A 25 9.65 -18.62 -19.55
C ASP A 25 8.85 -18.57 -20.86
N GLY A 26 8.62 -17.35 -21.37
CA GLY A 26 7.83 -17.13 -22.59
C GLY A 26 6.31 -17.09 -22.38
N THR A 27 5.83 -17.22 -21.14
CA THR A 27 4.39 -17.05 -20.85
C THR A 27 3.95 -15.62 -21.15
N GLU A 28 2.95 -15.49 -22.03
CA GLU A 28 2.32 -14.20 -22.32
C GLU A 28 1.46 -13.75 -21.14
N VAL A 29 1.63 -12.49 -20.72
CA VAL A 29 0.89 -11.91 -19.60
C VAL A 29 0.14 -10.67 -20.06
N LEU A 30 -1.16 -10.64 -19.82
CA LEU A 30 -1.98 -9.45 -20.03
C LEU A 30 -1.85 -8.50 -18.84
N VAL A 31 -1.17 -7.38 -19.04
CA VAL A 31 -1.08 -6.31 -18.03
C VAL A 31 -2.22 -5.33 -18.25
N THR A 32 -3.15 -5.24 -17.30
CA THR A 32 -4.18 -4.20 -17.29
C THR A 32 -3.72 -3.07 -16.38
N PRO A 33 -3.41 -1.88 -16.91
CA PRO A 33 -3.09 -0.72 -16.08
C PRO A 33 -4.29 -0.40 -15.19
N LEU A 34 -4.10 -0.40 -13.88
CA LEU A 34 -5.06 0.21 -12.98
C LEU A 34 -4.87 1.71 -13.06
N GLU A 35 -5.92 2.44 -13.42
CA GLU A 35 -5.92 3.90 -13.32
C GLU A 35 -5.74 4.29 -11.85
N THR A 36 -4.53 4.68 -11.49
CA THR A 36 -4.28 5.34 -10.23
C THR A 36 -4.61 6.81 -10.44
N ALA A 37 -5.72 7.26 -9.84
CA ALA A 37 -6.01 8.69 -9.83
C ALA A 37 -4.82 9.41 -9.19
N GLN A 38 -4.21 10.35 -9.91
CA GLN A 38 -3.16 11.19 -9.34
C GLN A 38 -3.73 11.85 -8.08
N GLY A 39 -3.07 11.62 -6.93
CA GLY A 39 -3.53 12.15 -5.66
C GLY A 39 -3.66 13.67 -5.74
N SER A 40 -4.81 14.20 -5.29
CA SER A 40 -4.99 15.65 -5.18
C SER A 40 -4.67 16.11 -3.76
N PRO A 41 -4.19 17.35 -3.55
CA PRO A 41 -4.05 17.93 -2.21
C PRO A 41 -5.36 17.84 -1.40
N LYS A 42 -6.52 17.93 -2.07
CA LYS A 42 -7.84 17.76 -1.47
C LYS A 42 -8.07 16.34 -0.95
N ALA A 43 -7.59 15.31 -1.64
CA ALA A 43 -7.68 13.92 -1.20
C ALA A 43 -6.82 13.68 0.06
N VAL A 44 -5.65 14.30 0.15
CA VAL A 44 -4.79 14.24 1.36
C VAL A 44 -5.50 14.87 2.56
N LEU A 45 -6.09 16.06 2.39
CA LEU A 45 -6.86 16.72 3.45
C LEU A 45 -8.10 15.92 3.85
N ALA A 46 -8.77 15.26 2.90
CA ALA A 46 -9.90 14.38 3.19
C ALA A 46 -9.46 13.14 4.00
N ALA A 47 -8.33 12.53 3.65
CA ALA A 47 -7.77 11.40 4.39
C ALA A 47 -7.37 11.79 5.82
N LEU A 48 -6.76 12.97 6.01
CA LEU A 48 -6.44 13.51 7.34
C LEU A 48 -7.68 13.78 8.19
N LYS A 49 -8.80 14.18 7.58
CA LYS A 49 -10.08 14.36 8.28
C LYS A 49 -10.80 13.04 8.58
N ALA A 50 -10.58 12.02 7.77
CA ALA A 50 -11.24 10.72 7.88
C ALA A 50 -10.53 9.77 8.87
N SER A 51 -9.22 9.92 9.06
CA SER A 51 -8.48 9.19 10.08
C SER A 51 -8.95 9.64 11.47
N PRO A 52 -9.24 8.72 12.41
CA PRO A 52 -9.60 9.14 13.77
C PRO A 52 -8.42 9.96 14.31
N PRO A 53 -8.67 11.20 14.77
CA PRO A 53 -7.62 11.98 15.40
C PRO A 53 -7.13 11.17 16.60
N VAL A 54 -5.82 10.98 16.68
CA VAL A 54 -5.14 10.41 17.86
C VAL A 54 -5.68 11.15 19.09
N SER A 55 -6.15 10.42 20.09
CA SER A 55 -6.75 11.06 21.25
C SER A 55 -5.70 11.83 22.04
N HIS A 56 -6.13 12.83 22.82
CA HIS A 56 -5.20 13.55 23.68
C HIS A 56 -4.49 12.61 24.68
N GLU A 57 -5.20 11.57 25.14
CA GLU A 57 -4.67 10.54 26.03
C GLU A 57 -3.56 9.72 25.38
N ASP A 58 -3.75 9.29 24.13
CA ASP A 58 -2.72 8.55 23.37
C ASP A 58 -1.45 9.40 23.16
N VAL A 59 -1.61 10.72 22.92
CA VAL A 59 -0.49 11.65 22.77
C VAL A 59 0.26 11.80 24.10
N MET A 60 -0.45 11.94 25.22
CA MET A 60 0.15 12.06 26.55
C MET A 60 0.87 10.78 26.98
N GLU A 61 0.30 9.61 26.66
CA GLU A 61 0.94 8.32 26.94
C GLU A 61 2.24 8.16 26.14
N LEU A 62 2.23 8.50 24.85
CA LEU A 62 3.43 8.48 24.01
C LEU A 62 4.52 9.41 24.56
N LEU A 63 4.16 10.65 24.94
CA LEU A 63 5.12 11.61 25.51
C LEU A 63 5.76 11.07 26.79
N LYS A 64 4.96 10.45 27.66
CA LYS A 64 5.45 9.82 28.89
C LYS A 64 6.41 8.67 28.58
N LEU A 65 6.12 7.81 27.62
CA LEU A 65 7.00 6.70 27.22
C LEU A 65 8.35 7.19 26.66
N ILE A 66 8.32 8.28 25.89
CA ILE A 66 9.52 8.95 25.38
C ILE A 66 10.37 9.50 26.52
N GLU A 67 9.76 10.17 27.50
CA GLU A 67 10.44 10.70 28.70
C GLU A 67 11.03 9.57 29.57
N GLU A 68 10.34 8.43 29.65
CA GLU A 68 10.83 7.21 30.33
C GLU A 68 11.94 6.47 29.56
N GLY A 69 12.31 6.93 28.36
CA GLY A 69 13.35 6.31 27.54
C GLY A 69 12.94 4.97 26.90
N LYS A 70 11.66 4.63 26.93
CA LYS A 70 11.10 3.45 26.24
C LYS A 70 10.80 3.85 24.79
N ARG A 71 11.78 3.63 23.91
CA ARG A 71 11.65 3.80 22.46
C ARG A 71 11.22 2.49 21.80
#